data_AF-A0A182AJR6-F1
#
_entry.id   AF-A0A182AJR6-F1
#
_cell.length_a   1.000
_cell.length_b   1.000
_cell.length_c   1.000
_cell.angle_alpha   90.00
_cell.angle_beta   90.00
_cell.angle_gamma   90.00
#
_symmetry.space_group_name_H-M   'P 1'
#
loop_
_entity.id
_entity.type
_entity.pdbx_description
1 polymer ?
#
loop_
_entity_poly.entity_id
_entity_poly.type
_entity_poly.pdbx_seq_one_letter_code
_entity_poly.pdbx_strand_id
1 'polypeptide(L)'
;MAELPLETWLEVGANSLRLVLEFISVVCVGIGLLVSLRQALRLRLRRRVGSRPFNSIRLTFGSWLSMALEFQLAADIVSTTTAPSNANLIKLAVVAVIRTFLNVFLAREVEAEQKFEDEHRQPGERSSAGGDLAVARSSGASLPFEAQ
;
A
#
# COMPACT_ATOMS: atom_id res chain seq x y z
N MET A 1 -0.15 11.89 -53.87
CA MET A 1 -0.28 12.08 -52.41
C MET A 1 1.10 11.83 -51.86
N ALA A 2 1.89 12.89 -51.67
CA ALA A 2 3.25 12.78 -51.16
C ALA A 2 3.14 12.71 -49.64
N GLU A 3 3.35 11.53 -49.07
CA GLU A 3 3.57 11.37 -47.64
C GLU A 3 4.76 12.28 -47.28
N LEU A 4 4.53 13.29 -46.44
CA LEU A 4 5.52 14.26 -45.99
C LEU A 4 6.61 13.54 -45.15
N PRO A 5 7.88 13.93 -45.21
CA PRO A 5 8.91 13.33 -44.36
C PRO A 5 8.65 13.54 -42.85
N LEU A 6 7.86 14.55 -42.48
CA LEU A 6 7.60 14.95 -41.09
C LEU A 6 6.76 13.94 -40.29
N GLU A 7 5.81 13.27 -40.94
CA GLU A 7 4.95 12.25 -40.33
C GLU A 7 5.77 11.03 -39.93
N THR A 8 6.71 10.60 -40.77
CA THR A 8 7.65 9.51 -40.45
C THR A 8 8.54 9.85 -39.24
N TRP A 9 9.03 11.09 -39.13
CA TRP A 9 9.84 11.51 -37.98
C TRP A 9 9.04 11.53 -36.67
N LEU A 10 7.78 11.99 -36.73
CA LEU A 10 6.88 12.00 -35.57
C LEU A 10 6.53 10.57 -35.13
N GLU A 11 6.24 9.67 -36.06
CA GLU A 11 5.96 8.27 -35.76
C GLU A 11 7.15 7.57 -35.11
N VAL A 12 8.36 7.73 -35.66
CA VAL A 12 9.57 7.12 -35.11
C VAL A 12 9.88 7.68 -33.72
N GLY A 13 9.78 9.00 -33.53
CA GLY A 13 10.01 9.64 -32.23
C GLY A 13 9.01 9.19 -31.17
N ALA A 14 7.72 9.19 -31.49
CA ALA A 14 6.67 8.76 -30.58
C ALA A 14 6.77 7.27 -30.25
N ASN A 15 7.05 6.41 -31.23
CA ASN A 15 7.21 4.99 -30.98
C ASN A 15 8.42 4.71 -30.07
N SER A 16 9.51 5.45 -30.26
CA SER A 16 10.69 5.37 -29.39
C SER A 16 10.35 5.79 -27.95
N LEU A 17 9.64 6.91 -27.78
CA LEU A 17 9.21 7.39 -26.47
C LEU A 17 8.26 6.41 -25.78
N ARG A 18 7.27 5.88 -26.52
CA ARG A 18 6.36 4.84 -26.04
C ARG A 18 7.14 3.65 -25.50
N LEU A 19 8.11 3.15 -26.25
CA LEU A 19 8.91 1.98 -25.86
C LEU A 19 9.76 2.24 -24.61
N VAL A 20 10.30 3.45 -24.47
CA VAL A 20 11.00 3.88 -23.25
C VAL A 20 10.05 3.90 -22.05
N LEU A 21 8.85 4.46 -22.20
CA LEU A 21 7.85 4.52 -21.14
C LEU A 21 7.36 3.12 -20.73
N GLU A 22 7.11 2.23 -21.69
CA GLU A 22 6.79 0.82 -21.45
C GLU A 22 7.93 0.11 -20.70
N PHE A 23 9.18 0.34 -21.11
CA PHE A 23 10.34 -0.24 -20.46
C PHE A 23 10.50 0.22 -19.01
N ILE A 24 10.39 1.53 -18.74
CA ILE A 24 10.45 2.09 -17.39
C ILE A 24 9.34 1.48 -16.52
N SER A 25 8.13 1.35 -17.05
CA SER A 25 7.02 0.70 -16.35
C SER A 25 7.38 -0.73 -15.92
N VAL A 26 7.90 -1.55 -16.84
CA VAL A 26 8.33 -2.93 -16.54
C VAL A 26 9.42 -2.96 -15.46
N VAL A 27 10.38 -2.04 -15.52
CA VAL A 27 11.43 -1.91 -14.51
C VAL A 27 10.85 -1.55 -13.14
N CYS A 28 9.91 -0.61 -13.06
CA CYS A 28 9.22 -0.26 -11.81
C CYS A 28 8.51 -1.47 -11.20
N VAL A 29 7.80 -2.26 -12.00
CA VAL A 29 7.16 -3.52 -11.54
C VAL A 29 8.22 -4.50 -11.01
N GLY A 30 9.32 -4.68 -11.75
CA GLY A 30 10.41 -5.57 -11.35
C GLY A 30 11.07 -5.17 -10.02
N ILE A 31 11.35 -3.87 -9.82
CA ILE A 31 11.90 -3.35 -8.56
C ILE A 31 10.90 -3.57 -7.42
N GLY A 32 9.63 -3.21 -7.62
CA GLY A 32 8.59 -3.40 -6.63
C GLY A 32 8.45 -4.86 -6.20
N LEU A 33 8.50 -5.79 -7.16
CA LEU A 33 8.47 -7.21 -6.90
C LEU A 33 9.69 -7.66 -6.08
N LEU A 34 10.89 -7.25 -6.47
CA LEU A 34 12.13 -7.63 -5.77
C LEU A 34 12.17 -7.11 -4.34
N VAL A 35 11.78 -5.86 -4.11
CA VAL A 35 11.69 -5.25 -2.78
C VAL A 35 10.67 -5.99 -1.91
N SER A 36 9.50 -6.30 -2.47
CA SER A 36 8.42 -6.99 -1.77
C SER A 36 8.80 -8.43 -1.42
N LEU A 37 9.44 -9.16 -2.33
CA LEU A 37 9.99 -10.50 -2.09
C LEU A 37 11.06 -10.49 -1.01
N ARG A 38 11.99 -9.53 -1.02
CA ARG A 38 13.01 -9.39 0.02
C ARG A 38 12.41 -9.12 1.40
N GLN A 39 11.31 -8.37 1.48
CA GLN A 39 10.59 -8.16 2.74
C GLN A 39 9.88 -9.44 3.19
N ALA A 40 9.15 -10.10 2.29
CA ALA A 40 8.47 -11.36 2.57
C ALA A 40 9.44 -12.44 3.07
N LEU A 41 10.58 -12.59 2.40
CA LEU A 41 11.59 -13.58 2.79
C LEU A 41 12.20 -13.27 4.16
N ARG A 42 12.52 -12.01 4.46
CA ARG A 42 13.02 -11.59 5.79
C ARG A 42 12.02 -11.89 6.90
N LEU A 43 10.72 -11.68 6.65
CA LEU A 43 9.65 -11.96 7.61
C LEU A 43 9.48 -13.46 7.87
N ARG A 44 9.50 -14.26 6.79
CA ARG A 44 9.46 -15.72 6.87
C ARG A 44 10.65 -16.27 7.65
N LEU A 45 11.86 -15.77 7.39
CA LEU A 45 13.08 -16.23 8.06
C LEU A 45 13.09 -15.90 9.56
N ARG A 46 12.50 -14.76 9.95
CA ARG A 46 12.38 -14.34 11.36
C ARG A 46 11.25 -15.03 12.14
N ARG A 47 10.51 -15.98 11.54
CA ARG A 47 9.33 -16.68 12.14
C ARG A 47 8.32 -15.74 12.80
N ARG A 48 8.26 -14.47 12.39
CA ARG A 48 7.31 -13.47 12.91
C ARG A 48 6.02 -13.64 12.11
N VAL A 49 5.24 -14.66 12.45
CA VAL A 49 3.93 -14.95 11.86
C VAL A 49 2.89 -14.11 12.60
N GLY A 50 2.61 -12.93 12.06
CA GLY A 50 1.45 -12.11 12.41
C GLY A 50 0.91 -11.45 11.14
N SER A 51 -0.37 -11.07 11.11
CA SER A 51 -1.02 -10.52 9.91
C SER A 51 -0.49 -9.14 9.48
N ARG A 52 -0.04 -8.33 10.44
CA ARG A 52 0.47 -6.95 10.23
C ARG A 52 1.62 -6.79 9.21
N PRO A 53 2.68 -7.63 9.21
CA PRO A 53 3.78 -7.49 8.25
C PRO A 53 3.44 -7.80 6.79
N PHE A 54 2.39 -8.57 6.50
CA PHE A 54 1.98 -8.83 5.11
C PHE A 54 1.35 -7.60 4.45
N ASN A 55 0.64 -6.78 5.23
CA ASN A 55 0.06 -5.53 4.73
C ASN A 55 1.13 -4.54 4.26
N SER A 56 2.23 -4.39 5.00
CA SER A 56 3.34 -3.52 4.58
C SER A 56 3.99 -3.95 3.26
N ILE A 57 4.06 -5.26 2.98
CA ILE A 57 4.55 -5.79 1.71
C ILE A 57 3.57 -5.45 0.59
N ARG A 58 2.26 -5.66 0.79
CA ARG A 58 1.20 -5.31 -0.17
C ARG A 58 1.23 -3.81 -0.50
N LEU A 59 1.30 -2.94 0.51
CA LEU A 59 1.36 -1.48 0.31
C LEU A 59 2.61 -1.05 -0.46
N THR A 60 3.77 -1.64 -0.15
CA THR A 60 5.01 -1.36 -0.87
C THR A 60 4.87 -1.74 -2.34
N PHE A 61 4.38 -2.96 -2.62
CA PHE A 61 4.19 -3.40 -4.00
C PHE A 61 3.17 -2.55 -4.75
N GLY A 62 2.05 -2.21 -4.09
CA GLY A 62 1.01 -1.35 -4.64
C GLY A 62 1.52 0.03 -5.06
N SER A 63 2.41 0.64 -4.28
CA SER A 63 3.03 1.93 -4.63
C SER A 63 3.89 1.83 -5.90
N TRP A 64 4.72 0.79 -6.04
CA TRP A 64 5.51 0.55 -7.26
C TRP A 64 4.61 0.26 -8.48
N LEU A 65 3.52 -0.48 -8.29
CA LEU A 65 2.53 -0.72 -9.35
C LEU A 65 1.82 0.56 -9.79
N SER A 66 1.52 1.49 -8.87
CA SER A 66 0.95 2.80 -9.16
C SER A 66 1.90 3.69 -9.95
N MET A 67 3.21 3.59 -9.71
CA MET A 67 4.20 4.32 -10.51
C MET A 67 4.32 3.73 -11.92
N ALA A 68 4.39 2.41 -12.05
CA ALA A 68 4.44 1.72 -13.34
C ALA A 68 3.23 2.04 -14.24
N LEU A 69 2.08 2.26 -13.60
CA LEU A 69 0.81 2.59 -14.20
C LEU A 69 0.79 3.96 -14.88
N GLU A 70 1.38 4.95 -14.25
CA GLU A 70 1.47 6.31 -14.78
C GLU A 70 2.31 6.34 -16.06
N PHE A 71 3.42 5.57 -16.08
CA PHE A 71 4.23 5.41 -17.28
C PHE A 71 3.52 4.64 -18.40
N GLN A 72 2.74 3.61 -18.06
CA GLN A 72 1.88 2.93 -19.04
C GLN A 72 0.90 3.90 -19.66
N LEU A 73 0.12 4.62 -18.84
CA LEU A 73 -0.83 5.61 -19.32
C LEU A 73 -0.17 6.66 -20.22
N ALA A 74 1.03 7.13 -19.85
CA ALA A 74 1.81 8.04 -20.70
C ALA A 74 2.17 7.41 -22.05
N ALA A 75 2.59 6.14 -22.08
CA ALA A 75 2.89 5.41 -23.31
C ALA A 75 1.65 5.27 -24.21
N ASP A 76 0.47 5.08 -23.63
CA ASP A 76 -0.77 5.00 -24.38
C ASP A 76 -1.23 6.35 -24.93
N ILE A 77 -1.07 7.43 -24.15
CA ILE A 77 -1.31 8.79 -24.66
C ILE A 77 -0.43 9.01 -25.90
N VAL A 78 0.86 8.71 -25.82
CA VAL A 78 1.78 8.79 -26.96
C VAL A 78 1.30 7.94 -28.13
N SER A 79 0.87 6.68 -27.90
CA SER A 79 0.35 5.81 -28.97
C SER A 79 -0.92 6.36 -29.63
N THR A 80 -1.82 6.98 -28.87
CA THR A 80 -3.07 7.53 -29.42
C THR A 80 -2.83 8.79 -30.25
N THR A 81 -1.75 9.54 -29.98
CA THR A 81 -1.40 10.74 -30.73
C THR A 81 -0.84 10.46 -32.13
N THR A 82 -0.21 9.30 -32.35
CA THR A 82 0.38 8.95 -33.66
C THR A 82 -0.47 8.04 -34.51
N ALA A 83 -1.31 7.20 -33.92
CA ALA A 83 -2.28 6.41 -34.66
C ALA A 83 -3.50 6.10 -33.77
N PRO A 84 -4.63 6.81 -33.92
CA PRO A 84 -5.84 6.54 -33.16
C PRO A 84 -6.47 5.20 -33.59
N SER A 85 -5.96 4.09 -33.06
CA SER A 85 -6.55 2.75 -33.18
C SER A 85 -7.49 2.50 -32.01
N ASN A 86 -8.81 2.51 -32.27
CA ASN A 86 -9.86 2.33 -31.26
C ASN A 86 -9.74 1.02 -30.45
N ALA A 87 -9.01 0.01 -30.93
CA ALA A 87 -8.82 -1.27 -30.23
C ALA A 87 -7.82 -1.19 -29.07
N ASN A 88 -6.80 -0.32 -29.16
CA ASN A 88 -5.77 -0.18 -28.13
C ASN A 88 -6.32 0.54 -26.88
N LEU A 89 -7.18 1.54 -27.08
CA LEU A 89 -7.90 2.25 -26.03
C LEU A 89 -8.74 1.31 -25.15
N ILE A 90 -9.41 0.32 -25.76
CA ILE A 90 -10.26 -0.63 -25.02
C ILE A 90 -9.42 -1.55 -24.13
N LYS A 91 -8.30 -2.09 -24.65
CA LYS A 91 -7.37 -2.89 -23.83
C LYS A 91 -6.87 -2.10 -22.63
N LEU A 92 -6.60 -0.82 -22.83
CA LEU A 92 -6.11 0.00 -21.75
C LEU A 92 -7.17 0.29 -20.68
N ALA A 93 -8.39 0.60 -21.10
CA ALA A 93 -9.51 0.77 -20.18
C ALA A 93 -9.72 -0.49 -19.33
N VAL A 94 -9.60 -1.68 -19.92
CA VAL A 94 -9.71 -2.96 -19.21
C VAL A 94 -8.60 -3.11 -18.16
N VAL A 95 -7.34 -2.81 -18.51
CA VAL A 95 -6.22 -2.88 -17.56
C VAL A 95 -6.41 -1.89 -16.40
N ALA A 96 -6.85 -0.66 -16.70
CA ALA A 96 -7.14 0.36 -15.69
C ALA A 96 -8.27 -0.08 -14.73
N VAL A 97 -9.33 -0.69 -15.26
CA VAL A 97 -10.45 -1.21 -14.44
C VAL A 97 -9.99 -2.35 -13.54
N ILE A 98 -9.26 -3.34 -14.07
CA ILE A 98 -8.72 -4.46 -13.28
C ILE A 98 -7.87 -3.92 -12.12
N ARG A 99 -7.09 -2.89 -12.39
CA ARG A 99 -6.20 -2.28 -11.41
C ARG A 99 -6.92 -1.53 -10.31
N THR A 100 -7.93 -0.73 -10.65
CA THR A 100 -8.81 -0.09 -9.67
C THR A 100 -9.52 -1.13 -8.83
N PHE A 101 -10.04 -2.20 -9.47
CA PHE A 101 -10.76 -3.25 -8.77
C PHE A 101 -9.86 -3.98 -7.77
N LEU A 102 -8.67 -4.43 -8.18
CA LEU A 102 -7.74 -5.12 -7.30
C LEU A 102 -7.24 -4.22 -6.16
N ASN A 103 -6.91 -2.96 -6.45
CA ASN A 103 -6.39 -2.03 -5.44
C ASN A 103 -7.47 -1.62 -4.42
N VAL A 104 -8.71 -1.36 -4.88
CA VAL A 104 -9.85 -1.04 -4.00
C VAL A 104 -10.26 -2.26 -3.18
N PHE A 105 -10.30 -3.46 -3.77
CA PHE A 105 -10.64 -4.68 -3.05
C PHE A 105 -9.61 -4.99 -1.96
N LEU A 106 -8.32 -4.83 -2.26
CA LEU A 106 -7.26 -4.94 -1.26
C LEU A 106 -7.41 -3.91 -0.13
N ALA A 107 -7.66 -2.65 -0.46
CA ALA A 107 -7.85 -1.60 0.54
C ALA A 107 -9.07 -1.88 1.44
N ARG A 108 -10.15 -2.41 0.85
CA ARG A 108 -11.38 -2.76 1.57
C ARG A 108 -11.23 -3.98 2.46
N GLU A 109 -10.51 -5.00 2.01
CA GLU A 109 -10.16 -6.20 2.81
C GLU A 109 -9.34 -5.82 4.05
N VAL A 110 -8.37 -4.91 3.88
CA VAL A 110 -7.54 -4.40 4.98
C VAL A 110 -8.34 -3.58 5.99
N GLU A 111 -9.24 -2.70 5.52
CA GLU A 111 -10.08 -1.88 6.41
C GLU A 111 -11.06 -2.76 7.22
N ALA A 112 -11.56 -3.84 6.63
CA ALA A 112 -12.40 -4.80 7.32
C ALA A 112 -11.64 -5.50 8.46
N GLU A 113 -10.43 -6.01 8.21
CA GLU A 113 -9.61 -6.65 9.25
C GLU A 113 -9.24 -5.70 10.39
N GLN A 114 -8.97 -4.43 10.12
CA GLN A 114 -8.63 -3.43 11.15
C GLN A 114 -9.79 -3.12 12.10
N LYS A 115 -11.03 -3.02 11.58
CA LYS A 115 -12.20 -2.75 12.42
C LYS A 115 -12.53 -3.90 13.38
N PHE A 116 -12.29 -5.15 12.98
CA PHE A 116 -12.48 -6.29 13.88
C PHE A 116 -11.43 -6.37 15.02
N GLU A 117 -10.20 -5.88 14.80
CA GLU A 117 -9.16 -5.81 15.84
C GLU A 117 -9.42 -4.70 16.88
N ASP A 118 -9.89 -3.53 16.45
CA ASP A 118 -10.13 -2.39 17.36
C ASP A 118 -11.33 -2.63 18.29
N GLU A 119 -12.35 -3.35 17.82
CA GLU A 119 -13.52 -3.70 18.64
C GLU A 119 -13.20 -4.74 19.74
N HIS A 120 -12.16 -5.55 19.54
CA HIS A 120 -11.66 -6.51 20.55
C HIS A 120 -10.58 -5.92 21.47
N ARG A 121 -10.09 -4.69 21.22
CA ARG A 121 -9.13 -4.01 22.07
C ARG A 121 -9.83 -3.11 23.10
N GLN A 122 -10.75 -3.69 23.88
CA GLN A 122 -11.21 -3.03 25.11
C GLN A 122 -10.22 -3.25 26.27
N PRO A 123 -9.99 -2.22 27.10
CA PRO A 123 -8.84 -2.10 27.98
C PRO A 123 -9.19 -2.63 29.38
N GLY A 124 -8.89 -3.90 29.64
CA GLY A 124 -9.20 -4.56 30.92
C GLY A 124 -8.27 -4.24 32.10
N GLU A 125 -7.23 -3.42 31.93
CA GLU A 125 -6.20 -3.21 32.97
C GLU A 125 -6.20 -1.80 33.56
N ARG A 126 -7.36 -1.29 33.98
CA ARG A 126 -7.44 -0.06 34.80
C ARG A 126 -8.28 -0.19 36.07
N SER A 127 -8.58 -1.41 36.53
CA SER A 127 -9.38 -1.62 37.75
C SER A 127 -8.61 -2.19 38.96
N SER A 128 -7.30 -2.49 38.88
CA SER A 128 -6.59 -3.13 40.00
C SER A 128 -5.63 -2.23 40.80
N ALA A 129 -5.40 -0.97 40.40
CA ALA A 129 -4.46 -0.09 41.11
C ALA A 129 -5.12 0.87 42.13
N GLY A 130 -6.44 0.82 42.28
CA GLY A 130 -7.19 1.72 43.18
C GLY A 130 -7.60 1.12 44.53
N GLY A 131 -7.39 -0.18 44.76
CA GLY A 131 -7.84 -0.89 45.97
C GLY A 131 -6.88 -0.79 47.16
N ASP A 132 -5.58 -0.62 46.91
CA ASP A 132 -4.57 -0.74 47.97
C ASP A 132 -4.39 0.53 48.82
N LEU A 133 -4.83 1.69 48.32
CA LEU A 133 -4.73 2.95 49.07
C LEU A 133 -5.89 3.16 50.05
N ALA A 134 -6.98 2.38 49.93
CA ALA A 134 -8.15 2.49 50.80
C ALA A 134 -8.02 1.64 52.09
N VAL A 135 -7.24 0.55 52.05
CA VAL A 135 -7.02 -0.34 53.21
C VAL A 135 -6.04 0.26 54.23
N ALA A 136 -5.13 1.14 53.80
CA ALA A 136 -4.14 1.74 54.69
C ALA A 136 -4.68 2.92 55.53
N ARG A 137 -5.91 3.41 55.27
CA ARG A 137 -6.45 4.62 55.92
C ARG A 137 -7.52 4.36 56.99
N SER A 138 -8.00 3.13 57.15
CA SER A 138 -9.06 2.78 58.11
C SER A 138 -8.57 2.17 59.42
N SER A 139 -7.26 1.96 59.62
CA SER A 139 -6.73 1.53 60.92
C SER A 139 -6.35 2.76 61.75
N GLY A 140 -7.38 3.44 62.24
CA GLY A 140 -7.25 4.49 63.24
C GLY A 140 -7.24 3.91 64.66
N ALA A 141 -6.42 4.56 65.50
CA ALA A 141 -6.64 4.83 66.93
C ALA A 141 -6.29 3.76 67.99
N SER A 142 -5.27 4.08 68.80
CA SER A 142 -5.44 4.32 70.25
C SER A 142 -4.17 4.92 70.89
N LEU A 143 -4.34 6.12 71.50
CA LEU A 143 -3.43 6.94 72.34
C LEU A 143 -2.96 6.20 73.63
N PRO A 144 -1.95 6.64 74.46
CA PRO A 144 -1.74 8.03 74.87
C PRO A 144 -0.32 8.56 75.16
N PHE A 145 -0.29 9.90 75.17
CA PHE A 145 0.49 10.82 75.99
C PHE A 145 1.11 10.21 77.27
N GLU A 146 2.43 10.29 77.40
CA GLU A 146 3.10 10.62 78.67
C GLU A 146 4.41 11.34 78.38
N ALA A 147 4.49 12.55 78.90
CA ALA A 147 5.68 13.38 78.95
C ALA A 147 6.45 13.06 80.24
N GLN A 148 7.73 12.72 80.11
CA GLN A 148 8.80 13.10 81.03
C GLN A 148 10.17 12.80 80.43
#